data_AF-A0A6V7HSV0-F1
#
_entry.id   AF-A0A6V7HSV0-F1
#
_cell.length_a   1.000
_cell.length_b   1.000
_cell.length_c   1.000
_cell.angle_alpha   90.00
_cell.angle_beta   90.00
_cell.angle_gamma   90.00
#
_symmetry.space_group_name_H-M   'P 1'
#
loop_
_entity.id
_entity.type
_entity.pdbx_description
1 polymer ?
#
loop_
_entity_poly.entity_id
_entity_poly.type
_entity_poly.pdbx_seq_one_letter_code
_entity_poly.pdbx_strand_id
1 'polypeptide(L)'
;SNKIYACEVRRRHHLERIEGGGFDPEEYDKHPERYISTFSKKIAPYASVIVNGIYWAVDSPKLLTIPDAKYLLRPANTPWLPISVGAPALPHRMLAICDISADPGGSI
;
A
#
# COMPACT_ATOMS: atom_id res chain seq x y z
N SER A 1 13.91 -3.03 23.32
CA SER A 1 12.85 -4.04 23.09
C SER A 1 12.51 -4.04 21.61
N ASN A 2 12.76 -5.14 20.90
CA ASN A 2 12.42 -5.25 19.48
C ASN A 2 11.01 -5.83 19.38
N LYS A 3 9.99 -4.96 19.28
CA LYS A 3 8.60 -5.36 19.09
C LYS A 3 8.21 -5.15 17.63
N ILE A 4 7.51 -6.12 17.07
CA ILE A 4 6.91 -6.03 15.72
C ILE A 4 5.40 -6.03 15.91
N TYR A 5 4.73 -5.09 15.24
CA TYR A 5 3.27 -5.06 15.15
C TYR A 5 2.90 -5.38 13.72
N ALA A 6 2.04 -6.36 13.53
CA ALA A 6 1.52 -6.77 12.24
C ALA A 6 -0.01 -6.69 12.26
N CYS A 7 -0.59 -6.36 11.11
CA CYS A 7 -2.03 -6.38 10.91
C CYS A 7 -2.37 -6.94 9.53
N GLU A 8 -3.54 -7.54 9.42
CA GLU A 8 -4.05 -8.04 8.15
C GLU A 8 -4.93 -6.98 7.48
N VAL A 9 -4.59 -6.64 6.24
CA VAL A 9 -5.37 -5.72 5.41
C VAL A 9 -6.11 -6.51 4.34
N ARG A 10 -7.44 -6.42 4.33
CA ARG A 10 -8.31 -7.09 3.34
C ARG A 10 -9.01 -6.07 2.46
N ARG A 11 -9.56 -6.53 1.34
CA ARG A 11 -10.36 -5.74 0.37
C ARG A 11 -11.29 -4.72 1.05
N ARG A 12 -12.12 -5.15 2.00
CA ARG A 12 -13.05 -4.28 2.75
C ARG A 12 -12.41 -3.12 3.53
N HIS A 13 -11.11 -3.15 3.83
CA HIS A 13 -10.42 -2.09 4.57
C HIS A 13 -9.97 -0.95 3.68
N HIS A 14 -9.85 -1.18 2.36
CA HIS A 14 -9.25 -0.22 1.44
C HIS A 14 -9.95 -0.11 0.09
N LEU A 15 -10.93 -0.94 -0.23
CA LEU A 15 -11.77 -0.77 -1.41
C LEU A 15 -13.04 -0.03 -1.03
N GLU A 16 -13.34 1.02 -1.76
CA GLU A 16 -14.54 1.85 -1.55
C GLU A 16 -15.14 2.17 -2.92
N ARG A 17 -16.47 2.18 -3.01
CA ARG A 17 -17.19 2.69 -4.18
C ARG A 17 -16.79 4.14 -4.46
N ILE A 18 -16.64 4.48 -5.74
CA ILE A 18 -16.30 5.85 -6.17
C ILE A 18 -17.38 6.85 -5.71
N GLU A 19 -18.65 6.47 -5.77
CA GLU A 19 -19.79 7.30 -5.35
C GLU A 19 -20.02 7.29 -3.83
N GLY A 20 -19.21 6.55 -3.06
CA GLY A 20 -19.43 6.30 -1.65
C GLY A 20 -20.36 5.10 -1.38
N GLY A 21 -20.60 4.80 -0.11
CA GLY A 21 -21.39 3.62 0.31
C GLY A 21 -20.56 2.39 0.69
N GLY A 22 -19.24 2.51 0.77
CA GLY A 22 -18.36 1.47 1.34
C GLY A 22 -17.99 0.36 0.35
N PHE A 23 -17.84 -0.87 0.87
CA PHE A 23 -17.40 -2.04 0.12
C PHE A 23 -18.49 -3.13 0.10
N ASP A 24 -18.81 -3.63 -1.09
CA ASP A 24 -19.60 -4.84 -1.28
C ASP A 24 -18.78 -5.88 -2.09
N PRO A 25 -18.56 -7.09 -1.56
CA PRO A 25 -17.73 -8.08 -2.25
C PRO A 25 -18.38 -8.64 -3.52
N GLU A 26 -19.70 -8.88 -3.52
CA GLU A 26 -20.39 -9.48 -4.67
C GLU A 26 -20.48 -8.50 -5.83
N GLU A 27 -20.68 -7.22 -5.53
CA GLU A 27 -20.70 -6.19 -6.56
C GLU A 27 -19.29 -5.86 -7.04
N TYR A 28 -18.28 -5.86 -6.17
CA TYR A 28 -16.88 -5.69 -6.61
C TYR A 28 -16.45 -6.79 -7.58
N ASP A 29 -16.82 -8.05 -7.33
CA ASP A 29 -16.47 -9.16 -8.22
C ASP A 29 -17.18 -9.06 -9.59
N LYS A 30 -18.33 -8.37 -9.67
CA LYS A 30 -19.09 -8.15 -10.93
C LYS A 30 -18.76 -6.83 -11.63
N HIS A 31 -18.41 -5.80 -10.88
CA HIS A 31 -18.24 -4.41 -11.31
C HIS A 31 -17.02 -3.75 -10.62
N PRO A 32 -15.80 -4.26 -10.81
CA PRO A 32 -14.59 -3.72 -10.16
C PRO A 32 -14.32 -2.26 -10.55
N GLU A 33 -14.78 -1.81 -11.72
CA GLU A 33 -14.64 -0.43 -12.23
C GLU A 33 -15.35 0.62 -11.36
N ARG A 34 -16.31 0.21 -10.52
CA ARG A 34 -17.03 1.09 -9.60
C ARG A 34 -16.26 1.40 -8.32
N TYR A 35 -15.10 0.75 -8.12
CA TYR A 35 -14.35 0.81 -6.88
C TYR A 35 -12.97 1.44 -7.07
N ILE A 36 -12.50 2.09 -6.01
CA ILE A 36 -11.15 2.63 -5.90
C ILE A 36 -10.46 2.09 -4.67
N SER A 37 -9.13 1.94 -4.77
CA SER A 37 -8.29 1.62 -3.63
C SER A 37 -7.92 2.89 -2.86
N THR A 38 -8.25 2.95 -1.56
CA THR A 38 -7.82 3.97 -0.61
C THR A 38 -6.57 3.54 0.18
N PHE A 39 -5.99 2.39 -0.15
CA PHE A 39 -4.82 1.81 0.54
C PHE A 39 -3.65 2.78 0.64
N SER A 40 -3.29 3.43 -0.48
CA SER A 40 -2.18 4.39 -0.54
C SER A 40 -2.37 5.60 0.36
N LYS A 41 -3.61 5.95 0.71
CA LYS A 41 -3.96 7.11 1.53
C LYS A 41 -4.18 6.76 2.99
N LYS A 42 -4.89 5.67 3.27
CA LYS A 42 -5.37 5.32 4.61
C LYS A 42 -4.48 4.33 5.35
N ILE A 43 -3.67 3.53 4.63
CA ILE A 43 -2.93 2.40 5.22
C ILE A 43 -1.43 2.51 4.96
N ALA A 44 -1.02 2.59 3.70
CA ALA A 44 0.39 2.60 3.32
C ALA A 44 1.22 3.67 4.05
N PRO A 45 0.72 4.90 4.31
CA PRO A 45 1.49 5.93 5.02
C PRO A 45 1.76 5.64 6.50
N TYR A 46 1.24 4.54 7.06
CA TYR A 46 1.43 4.13 8.45
C TYR A 46 2.18 2.80 8.58
N ALA A 47 2.50 2.15 7.46
CA ALA A 47 3.22 0.88 7.44
C ALA A 47 4.71 1.10 7.22
N SER A 48 5.54 0.25 7.86
CA SER A 48 6.99 0.20 7.59
C SER A 48 7.41 -0.92 6.68
N VAL A 49 6.64 -2.00 6.62
CA VAL A 49 6.84 -3.09 5.69
C VAL A 49 5.49 -3.42 5.10
N ILE A 50 5.38 -3.48 3.78
CA ILE A 50 4.19 -3.95 3.08
C ILE A 50 4.53 -5.27 2.41
N VAL A 51 3.79 -6.32 2.75
CA VAL A 51 3.83 -7.60 2.04
C VAL A 51 2.49 -7.76 1.33
N ASN A 52 2.52 -7.75 0.01
CA ASN A 52 1.35 -7.83 -0.84
C ASN A 52 1.28 -9.19 -1.54
N GLY A 53 0.14 -9.86 -1.41
CA GLY A 53 -0.15 -11.14 -2.08
C GLY A 53 -1.54 -11.14 -2.73
N ILE A 54 -2.04 -9.97 -3.12
CA ILE A 54 -3.35 -9.84 -3.75
C ILE A 54 -3.24 -10.28 -5.22
N TYR A 55 -4.14 -11.19 -5.63
CA TYR A 55 -4.35 -11.51 -7.04
C TYR A 55 -4.91 -10.28 -7.78
N TRP A 56 -4.21 -9.85 -8.82
CA TRP A 56 -4.58 -8.73 -9.68
C TRP A 56 -5.13 -9.22 -11.02
N ALA A 57 -6.42 -8.99 -11.25
CA ALA A 57 -7.00 -9.08 -12.59
C ALA A 57 -6.77 -7.74 -13.33
N VAL A 58 -6.67 -7.79 -14.67
CA VAL A 58 -6.34 -6.63 -15.53
C VAL A 58 -7.23 -5.40 -15.27
N ASP A 59 -8.49 -5.63 -14.87
CA ASP A 59 -9.47 -4.58 -14.62
C ASP A 59 -9.58 -4.17 -13.14
N SER A 60 -8.73 -4.72 -12.26
CA SER A 60 -8.74 -4.38 -10.83
C SER A 60 -7.94 -3.10 -10.53
N PRO A 61 -8.41 -2.24 -9.61
CA PRO A 61 -7.65 -1.07 -9.17
C PRO A 61 -6.32 -1.49 -8.56
N LYS A 62 -5.23 -0.80 -8.96
CA LYS A 62 -3.88 -1.02 -8.41
C LYS A 62 -3.85 -0.73 -6.90
N LEU A 63 -3.06 -1.50 -6.16
CA LEU A 63 -2.91 -1.30 -4.72
C LEU A 63 -2.10 -0.04 -4.40
N LEU A 64 -1.03 0.17 -5.16
CA LEU A 64 -0.15 1.34 -5.14
C LEU A 64 0.14 1.76 -6.58
N THR A 65 0.25 3.05 -6.81
CA THR A 65 0.75 3.58 -8.09
C THR A 65 2.21 4.00 -7.96
N ILE A 66 2.93 4.18 -9.07
CA ILE A 66 4.30 4.72 -9.06
C ILE A 66 4.39 6.06 -8.30
N PRO A 67 3.49 7.04 -8.49
CA PRO A 67 3.45 8.25 -7.68
C PRO A 67 3.28 7.99 -6.18
N ASP A 68 2.41 7.05 -5.80
CA ASP A 68 2.18 6.71 -4.38
C ASP A 68 3.44 6.11 -3.74
N ALA A 69 4.10 5.18 -4.44
CA ALA A 69 5.36 4.59 -3.98
C ALA A 69 6.43 5.69 -3.78
N LYS A 70 6.55 6.62 -4.74
CA LYS A 70 7.47 7.76 -4.62
C LYS A 70 7.12 8.67 -3.44
N TYR A 71 5.85 8.83 -3.10
CA TYR A 71 5.41 9.61 -1.93
C TYR A 71 5.77 8.90 -0.62
N LEU A 72 5.57 7.59 -0.54
CA LEU A 72 5.90 6.77 0.64
C LEU A 72 7.40 6.71 0.92
N LEU A 73 8.23 6.77 -0.12
CA LEU A 73 9.70 6.74 -0.02
C LEU A 73 10.32 8.12 0.24
N ARG A 74 9.52 9.18 0.38
CA ARG A 74 10.07 10.51 0.70
C ARG A 74 10.74 10.47 2.07
N PRO A 75 11.98 10.97 2.19
CA PRO A 75 12.65 11.06 3.48
C PRO A 75 11.82 11.89 4.46
N ALA A 76 11.71 11.43 5.71
CA ALA A 76 11.22 12.28 6.77
C ALA A 76 12.22 13.44 6.97
N ASN A 77 11.71 14.66 7.13
CA ASN A 77 12.57 15.80 7.45
C ASN A 77 12.97 15.74 8.93
N THR A 78 14.03 15.00 9.21
CA THR A 78 14.58 14.79 10.57
C THR A 78 16.05 15.19 10.63
N PRO A 79 16.37 16.50 10.53
CA PRO A 79 17.73 17.02 10.43
C PRO A 79 18.61 16.74 11.67
N TRP A 80 17.99 16.37 12.80
CA TRP A 80 18.69 16.03 14.04
C TRP A 80 19.16 14.58 14.11
N LEU A 81 18.85 13.72 13.13
CA LEU A 81 19.26 12.31 13.12
C LEU A 81 20.46 12.07 12.19
N PRO A 82 21.50 11.34 12.66
CA PRO A 82 22.67 11.03 11.84
C PRO A 82 22.30 10.13 10.66
N ILE A 83 22.95 10.38 9.52
CA ILE A 83 22.77 9.63 8.27
C ILE A 83 24.09 8.91 7.95
N SER A 84 24.03 7.63 7.57
CA SER A 84 25.17 6.88 7.08
C SER A 84 25.15 6.79 5.55
N VAL A 85 26.34 6.81 4.93
CA VAL A 85 26.46 6.64 3.48
C VAL A 85 25.94 5.24 3.09
N GLY A 86 25.02 5.18 2.13
CA GLY A 86 24.40 3.94 1.67
C GLY A 86 23.17 3.48 2.47
N ALA A 87 22.80 4.19 3.54
CA ALA A 87 21.53 3.98 4.23
C ALA A 87 20.69 5.27 4.20
N PRO A 88 19.37 5.17 4.02
CA PRO A 88 18.55 6.36 4.00
C PRO A 88 18.41 6.92 5.45
N ALA A 89 18.27 8.25 5.60
CA ALA A 89 18.14 8.99 6.87
C ALA A 89 16.95 8.58 7.79
N LEU A 90 17.21 7.95 8.93
CA LEU A 90 16.14 7.53 9.84
C LEU A 90 15.40 8.72 10.50
N PRO A 91 14.13 8.54 10.91
CA PRO A 91 13.31 7.37 10.69
C PRO A 91 12.76 7.34 9.27
N HIS A 92 13.00 6.23 8.55
CA HIS A 92 12.23 5.92 7.36
C HIS A 92 10.94 5.30 7.78
N ARG A 93 9.83 5.89 7.33
CA ARG A 93 8.53 5.32 7.63
C ARG A 93 8.33 4.04 6.84
N MET A 94 8.66 4.03 5.53
CA MET A 94 8.58 2.86 4.64
C MET A 94 9.97 2.24 4.43
N LEU A 95 10.13 0.96 4.77
CA LEU A 95 11.41 0.22 4.72
C LEU A 95 11.45 -0.80 3.58
N ALA A 96 10.33 -1.47 3.29
CA ALA A 96 10.27 -2.49 2.25
C ALA A 96 8.86 -2.65 1.68
N ILE A 97 8.79 -2.92 0.37
CA ILE A 97 7.60 -3.39 -0.32
C ILE A 97 7.95 -4.74 -0.95
N CYS A 98 7.21 -5.78 -0.58
CA CYS A 98 7.37 -7.12 -1.12
C CYS A 98 6.09 -7.48 -1.87
N ASP A 99 6.17 -7.63 -3.18
CA ASP A 99 5.08 -8.15 -4.00
C ASP A 99 5.34 -9.64 -4.28
N ILE A 100 4.49 -10.50 -3.73
CA ILE A 100 4.55 -11.96 -3.93
C ILE A 100 3.41 -12.45 -4.85
N SER A 101 2.64 -11.54 -5.43
CA SER A 101 1.60 -11.88 -6.41
C SER A 101 2.26 -12.35 -7.71
N ALA A 102 1.86 -13.52 -8.21
CA ALA A 102 2.40 -14.12 -9.42
C ALA A 102 1.63 -13.65 -10.67
N ASP A 103 1.29 -12.37 -10.75
CA ASP A 103 0.44 -11.82 -11.79
C ASP A 103 1.27 -11.20 -12.94
N PRO A 104 0.99 -11.53 -14.21
CA PRO A 104 1.69 -10.95 -15.35
C PRO A 104 1.35 -9.46 -15.49
N GLY A 105 2.13 -8.60 -14.83
CA GLY A 105 1.94 -7.15 -14.83
C GLY A 105 2.22 -6.46 -13.48
N GLY A 106 2.23 -7.23 -12.38
CA GLY A 106 2.46 -6.71 -11.02
C GLY A 106 1.25 -5.94 -10.46
N SER A 107 1.01 -6.09 -9.17
CA SER A 107 -0.13 -5.46 -8.47
C SER A 107 0.22 -4.14 -7.76
N ILE A 108 1.49 -3.73 -7.86
CA ILE A 108 2.10 -2.49 -7.34
C ILE A 108 2.82 -1.74 -8.47
#